data_AF-A0A2D4YYM7-F1
#
_entry.id   AF-A0A2D4YYM7-F1
#
_cell.length_a   1.000
_cell.length_b   1.000
_cell.length_c   1.000
_cell.angle_alpha   90.00
_cell.angle_beta   90.00
_cell.angle_gamma   90.00
#
_symmetry.space_group_name_H-M   'P 1'
#
loop_
_entity.id
_entity.type
_entity.pdbx_description
1 polymer ?
#
loop_
_entity_poly.entity_id
_entity_poly.type
_entity_poly.pdbx_seq_one_letter_code
_entity_poly.pdbx_strand_id
1 'polypeptide(L)' 'MEPIVLTLGQKFELERRSRDISAITDVQELRAITKDLLRAWQEEIARSREAVRSACDIELT' A
#
# COMPACT_ATOMS: atom_id res chain seq x y z
N MET A 1 -7.21 13.06 -9.27
CA MET A 1 -6.45 11.79 -9.23
C MET A 1 -7.43 10.71 -9.64
N GLU A 2 -7.21 10.05 -10.78
CA GLU A 2 -8.08 8.95 -11.17
C GLU A 2 -7.97 7.80 -10.14
N PRO A 3 -9.07 7.07 -9.87
CA PRO A 3 -9.02 5.93 -8.98
C PRO A 3 -8.01 4.90 -9.48
N ILE A 4 -7.19 4.35 -8.59
CA ILE A 4 -6.33 3.21 -8.92
C ILE A 4 -7.25 2.03 -9.26
N VAL A 5 -7.38 1.71 -10.54
CA VAL A 5 -8.15 0.55 -10.99
C VAL A 5 -7.28 -0.68 -10.82
N LEU A 6 -7.57 -1.47 -9.78
CA LEU A 6 -6.92 -2.76 -9.57
C LEU A 6 -7.33 -3.73 -10.67
N THR A 7 -6.34 -4.42 -11.25
CA THR A 7 -6.57 -5.57 -12.13
C THR A 7 -7.28 -6.70 -11.36
N LEU A 8 -7.93 -7.61 -12.09
CA LEU A 8 -8.62 -8.75 -11.47
C LEU A 8 -7.69 -9.58 -10.57
N GLY A 9 -6.46 -9.83 -11.02
CA GLY A 9 -5.45 -10.55 -10.22
C GLY A 9 -5.09 -9.80 -8.93
N GLN A 10 -4.91 -8.47 -8.99
CA GLN A 10 -4.63 -7.66 -7.80
C GLN A 10 -5.77 -7.67 -6.79
N LYS A 11 -7.03 -7.72 -7.25
CA LYS A 11 -8.20 -7.84 -6.37
C LYS A 11 -8.21 -9.16 -5.61
N PHE A 12 -7.95 -10.28 -6.29
CA PHE A 12 -7.83 -11.60 -5.64
C PHE A 12 -6.69 -11.66 -4.63
N GLU A 13 -5.54 -11.07 -4.98
CA GLU A 13 -4.41 -10.99 -4.05
C GLU A 13 -4.74 -10.17 -2.80
N LEU A 14 -5.46 -9.06 -2.96
CA LEU A 14 -5.93 -8.25 -1.84
C LEU A 14 -6.88 -9.05 -0.93
N GLU A 15 -7.85 -9.77 -1.51
CA GLU A 15 -8.77 -10.61 -0.76
C GLU A 15 -8.06 -11.77 -0.04
N ARG A 16 -7.06 -12.38 -0.68
CA ARG A 16 -6.22 -13.41 -0.06
C ARG A 16 -5.50 -12.86 1.17
N ARG A 17 -4.77 -11.75 1.00
CA ARG A 17 -4.07 -11.07 2.10
C ARG A 17 -5.01 -10.67 3.23
N SER A 18 -6.21 -10.17 2.89
CA SER A 18 -7.23 -9.80 3.88
C SER A 18 -7.72 -10.99 4.70
N ARG A 19 -7.91 -12.15 4.05
CA ARG A 19 -8.28 -13.40 4.74
C ARG A 19 -7.16 -13.91 5.62
N ASP A 20 -5.92 -13.88 5.13
CA ASP A 20 -4.75 -14.32 5.89
C ASP A 20 -4.63 -13.51 7.19
N ILE A 21 -4.76 -12.17 7.12
CA ILE A 21 -4.76 -11.30 8.30
C ILE A 21 -5.92 -11.62 9.26
N SER A 22 -7.11 -11.87 8.72
CA SER A 22 -8.30 -12.16 9.53
C SER A 22 -8.22 -13.52 10.24
N ALA A 23 -7.42 -14.45 9.72
CA ALA A 23 -7.19 -15.76 10.31
C ALA A 23 -6.15 -15.74 11.45
N ILE A 24 -5.43 -14.63 11.64
CA ILE A 24 -4.41 -14.51 12.68
C ILE A 24 -5.07 -14.45 14.06
N THR A 25 -4.66 -15.38 14.92
CA THR A 25 -5.17 -15.49 16.29
C THR A 25 -4.14 -15.06 17.33
N ASP A 26 -2.84 -15.04 16.98
CA ASP A 26 -1.80 -14.49 17.85
C ASP A 26 -1.78 -12.95 17.78
N VAL A 27 -1.95 -12.33 18.93
CA VAL A 27 -1.92 -10.87 19.10
C VAL A 27 -0.54 -10.29 18.79
N GLN A 28 0.55 -11.01 19.05
CA GLN A 28 1.90 -10.51 18.73
C GLN A 28 2.15 -10.52 17.23
N GLU A 29 1.79 -11.61 16.54
CA GLU A 29 1.84 -11.70 15.08
C GLU A 29 0.99 -10.61 14.40
N LEU A 30 -0.25 -10.43 14.84
CA LEU A 30 -1.13 -9.37 14.31
C LEU A 30 -0.52 -7.98 14.48
N ARG A 31 0.10 -7.72 15.64
CA ARG A 31 0.77 -6.44 15.93
C ARG A 31 1.98 -6.23 15.04
N ALA A 32 2.77 -7.27 14.78
CA ALA A 32 3.92 -7.20 13.88
C ALA A 32 3.48 -6.82 12.46
N ILE A 33 2.51 -7.55 11.91
CA ILE A 33 1.98 -7.28 10.57
C ILE A 33 1.34 -5.89 10.46
N THR A 34 0.64 -5.45 11.51
CA THR A 34 0.07 -4.09 11.53
C THR A 34 1.17 -3.03 11.45
N LYS A 35 2.28 -3.20 12.17
CA LYS A 35 3.43 -2.27 12.09
C LYS A 35 4.05 -2.26 10.70
N ASP A 36 4.21 -3.42 10.08
CA ASP A 36 4.78 -3.54 8.75
C ASP A 36 3.88 -2.88 7.69
N LEU A 37 2.57 -3.09 7.77
CA LEU A 37 1.58 -2.43 6.90
C LEU A 37 1.60 -0.91 7.06
N LEU A 38 1.65 -0.41 8.30
CA LEU A 38 1.74 1.03 8.56
C LEU A 38 3.02 1.63 7.98
N ARG A 39 4.15 0.93 8.09
CA ARG A 39 5.41 1.38 7.48
C ARG A 39 5.29 1.43 5.95
N ALA A 40 4.84 0.36 5.33
CA ALA A 40 4.68 0.28 3.88
C ALA A 40 3.75 1.38 3.34
N TRP A 41 2.68 1.70 4.07
CA TRP A 41 1.78 2.80 3.75
C TRP A 41 2.49 4.17 3.77
N GLN A 42 3.29 4.45 4.80
CA GLN A 42 4.03 5.72 4.87
C GLN A 42 5.08 5.83 3.77
N GLU A 43 5.77 4.73 3.45
CA GLU A 43 6.70 4.68 2.32
C GLU A 43 5.99 4.96 0.99
N GLU A 44 4.79 4.41 0.79
CA GLU A 44 4.01 4.67 -0.43
C GLU A 44 3.55 6.12 -0.53
N ILE A 45 3.13 6.73 0.58
CA ILE A 45 2.84 8.17 0.61
C ILE A 45 4.08 8.99 0.24
N ALA A 46 5.25 8.65 0.79
CA ALA A 46 6.49 9.34 0.49
C ALA A 46 6.86 9.20 -1.00
N ARG A 47 6.77 7.98 -1.56
CA ARG A 47 6.99 7.70 -2.99
C ARG A 47 6.02 8.48 -3.87
N SER A 48 4.73 8.49 -3.53
CA SER A 48 3.71 9.22 -4.28
C SER A 48 3.97 10.73 -4.27
N ARG A 49 4.32 11.31 -3.12
CA ARG A 49 4.70 12.73 -2.99
C ARG A 49 5.93 13.06 -3.83
N GLU A 50 6.93 12.19 -3.83
CA GLU A 50 8.14 12.37 -4.63
C GLU A 50 7.85 12.30 -6.13
N ALA A 51 7.05 11.33 -6.56
CA ALA A 51 6.64 11.18 -7.96
C ALA A 51 5.89 12.42 -8.47
N VAL A 52 5.00 13.00 -7.65
CA VAL A 52 4.30 14.25 -7.99
C VAL A 52 5.27 15.42 -8.09
N ARG A 53 6.22 15.54 -7.16
CA ARG A 53 7.25 16.60 -7.20
C ARG A 53 8.10 16.48 -8.46
N SER A 54 8.63 15.28 -8.72
CA SER A 54 9.44 14.98 -9.90
C SER A 54 8.69 15.26 -11.20
N ALA A 55 7.40 14.94 -11.29
CA ALA A 55 6.59 15.24 -12.46
C ALA A 55 6.40 16.75 -12.69
N CYS A 56 6.20 17.53 -11.62
CA CYS A 56 6.07 18.99 -11.69
C CYS A 56 7.39 19.68 -12.10
N ASP A 57 8.54 19.17 -11.67
CA ASP A 57 9.85 19.72 -12.01
C ASP A 57 10.21 19.48 -13.49
N ILE A 58 9.73 18.38 -14.09
CA ILE A 58 9.93 18.07 -15.51
C ILE A 58 9.16 19.02 -16.44
N GLU A 59 7.98 19.53 -16.04
CA GLU A 59 7.19 20.44 -16.87
C GLU A 59 7.75 21.88 -16.94
N LEU A 60 8.74 22.22 -16.12
CA LEU A 60 9.38 23.54 -16.06
C LEU A 60 10.74 23.62 -16.78
N THR A 61 11.16 22.55 -17.46
CA THR A 61 12.44 22.47 -18.22
C THR A 61 12.19 22.16 -19.69
#